data_AF-A0A0S8KCJ1-F1
#
_entry.id   AF-A0A0S8KCJ1-F1
#
_cell.length_a   1.000
_cell.length_b   1.000
_cell.length_c   1.000
_cell.angle_alpha   90.00
_cell.angle_beta   90.00
_cell.angle_gamma   90.00
#
_symmetry.space_group_name_H-M   'P 1'
#
loop_
_entity.id
_entity.type
_entity.pdbx_description
1 polymer ?
#
loop_
_entity_poly.entity_id
_entity_poly.type
_entity_poly.pdbx_seq_one_letter_code
_entity_poly.pdbx_strand_id
1 'polypeptide(L)'
;MKAHFQSILRSVFPLSFTLIISVSLTVSLPSVAGAGFSAERAGFIIKFRDEVSPYRIMSAFVLPGEELAIRVENPPPQEQYLMRTSAGALIDTKTAHWRWRAPEKPELYPLQIVHPASADSIVLNVFVMVPFDHLKGEELNGYRIGKYPSIPLKQLPIYKPPQGFIEVTEENQETLISPHFKLKNFLCKQEDGYPKYLVLKERLLLKLELILEKTNGKGYNCPSFHIMSGYRTPYYNKLIGNVKYSRHLWGGAADIFIDENPQDGMMDDLNRDGHIDYRDAGILYDIIDQMYGRPWYEMFLGGLGRYKKTKSHGPFVHVDVRGFRARWGE
;
A
#
# COMPACT_ATOMS: atom_id res chain seq x y z
N MET A 1 50.99 -48.88 -55.10
CA MET A 1 52.26 -49.17 -54.39
C MET A 1 52.24 -48.29 -53.13
N LYS A 2 52.31 -48.76 -51.87
CA LYS A 2 53.33 -49.65 -51.21
C LYS A 2 54.74 -49.10 -51.42
N ALA A 3 55.57 -48.77 -50.42
CA ALA A 3 55.40 -48.65 -48.96
C ALA A 3 56.38 -47.52 -48.50
N HIS A 4 56.74 -47.19 -47.25
CA HIS A 4 56.77 -47.82 -45.91
C HIS A 4 56.52 -46.70 -44.84
N PHE A 5 57.14 -46.68 -43.65
CA PHE A 5 56.84 -47.43 -42.41
C PHE A 5 57.68 -46.79 -41.26
N GLN A 6 57.38 -47.12 -39.99
CA GLN A 6 58.07 -46.67 -38.76
C GLN A 6 57.95 -45.16 -38.40
N SER A 7 58.21 -44.71 -37.16
CA SER A 7 58.01 -45.24 -35.79
C SER A 7 58.68 -44.24 -34.82
N ILE A 8 57.92 -43.51 -34.00
CA ILE A 8 58.49 -42.61 -32.98
C ILE A 8 57.79 -42.84 -31.62
N LEU A 9 58.56 -42.64 -30.55
CA LEU A 9 58.31 -43.13 -29.19
C LEU A 9 57.04 -42.57 -28.54
N ARG A 10 56.42 -43.38 -27.67
CA ARG A 10 55.51 -42.90 -26.63
C ARG A 10 56.33 -42.26 -25.51
N SER A 11 56.27 -40.94 -25.36
CA SER A 11 56.71 -40.25 -24.14
C SER A 11 55.63 -40.35 -23.06
N VAL A 12 56.01 -40.79 -21.86
CA VAL A 12 55.12 -40.83 -20.69
C VAL A 12 55.22 -39.50 -19.97
N PHE A 13 54.14 -38.71 -19.99
CA PHE A 13 53.98 -37.55 -19.12
C PHE A 13 53.31 -37.97 -17.81
N PRO A 14 53.80 -37.51 -16.64
CA PRO A 14 53.15 -37.80 -15.36
C PRO A 14 51.84 -37.00 -15.22
N LEU A 15 50.77 -37.66 -14.78
CA LEU A 15 49.55 -36.96 -14.36
C LEU A 15 49.80 -36.27 -13.01
N SER A 16 50.07 -34.96 -13.05
CA SER A 16 49.99 -34.11 -11.86
C SER A 16 48.54 -33.97 -11.41
N PHE A 17 48.14 -34.79 -10.43
CA PHE A 17 46.83 -34.68 -9.78
C PHE A 17 46.79 -33.39 -8.92
N THR A 18 46.35 -32.28 -9.51
CA THR A 18 46.05 -31.05 -8.77
C THR A 18 44.83 -31.30 -7.89
N LEU A 19 45.04 -31.48 -6.59
CA LEU A 19 43.97 -31.62 -5.60
C LEU A 19 43.24 -30.28 -5.45
N ILE A 20 42.16 -30.08 -6.21
CA ILE A 20 41.26 -28.93 -6.02
C ILE A 20 40.49 -29.15 -4.72
N ILE A 21 41.00 -28.59 -3.62
CA ILE A 21 40.28 -28.53 -2.34
C ILE A 21 39.11 -27.57 -2.53
N SER A 22 37.93 -28.12 -2.80
CA SER A 22 36.67 -27.39 -2.80
C SER A 22 36.34 -26.93 -1.38
N VAL A 23 36.88 -25.77 -0.98
CA VAL A 23 36.47 -25.09 0.25
C VAL A 23 35.06 -24.53 0.02
N SER A 24 34.07 -25.39 0.28
CA SER A 24 32.66 -25.00 0.30
C SER A 24 32.43 -24.02 1.44
N LEU A 25 32.58 -22.73 1.14
CA LEU A 25 32.34 -21.65 2.08
C LEU A 25 30.83 -21.58 2.35
N THR A 26 30.37 -22.34 3.35
CA THR A 26 29.00 -22.28 3.85
C THR A 26 28.81 -20.93 4.52
N VAL A 27 28.40 -19.93 3.73
CA VAL A 27 27.92 -18.64 4.23
C VAL A 27 26.62 -18.89 4.96
N SER A 28 26.73 -19.21 6.24
CA SER A 28 25.60 -19.27 7.17
C SER A 28 25.01 -17.87 7.28
N LEU A 29 24.02 -17.57 6.44
CA LEU A 29 23.17 -16.40 6.60
C LEU A 29 22.63 -16.40 8.03
N PRO A 30 22.75 -15.29 8.78
CA PRO A 30 22.22 -15.24 10.14
C PRO A 30 20.71 -15.47 10.08
N SER A 31 20.24 -16.46 10.85
CA SER A 31 18.80 -16.66 11.05
C SER A 31 18.22 -15.38 11.65
N VAL A 32 17.28 -14.74 10.94
CA VAL A 32 16.61 -13.52 11.42
C VAL A 32 15.53 -13.89 12.43
N ALA A 33 15.98 -14.43 13.57
CA ALA A 33 15.15 -14.72 14.71
C ALA A 33 14.81 -13.41 15.45
N GLY A 34 13.58 -12.92 15.29
CA GLY A 34 13.02 -11.91 16.19
C GLY A 34 13.31 -10.45 15.85
N ALA A 35 13.32 -10.08 14.56
CA ALA A 35 13.04 -8.68 14.20
C ALA A 35 11.56 -8.38 14.54
N GLY A 36 11.31 -7.65 15.63
CA GLY A 36 9.96 -7.25 16.02
C GLY A 36 9.34 -6.24 15.04
N PHE A 37 8.01 -6.16 15.01
CA PHE A 37 7.28 -5.22 14.15
C PHE A 37 7.77 -3.78 14.34
N SER A 38 8.24 -3.16 13.26
CA SER A 38 8.53 -1.73 13.19
C SER A 38 7.30 -0.99 12.68
N ALA A 39 6.92 0.10 13.34
CA ALA A 39 5.88 0.99 12.82
C ALA A 39 6.38 1.91 11.69
N GLU A 40 7.65 1.82 11.28
CA GLU A 40 8.29 2.61 10.22
C GLU A 40 7.98 4.12 10.30
N ARG A 41 8.06 4.64 11.53
CA ARG A 41 7.92 6.06 11.85
C ARG A 41 9.24 6.81 11.65
N ALA A 42 9.15 8.04 11.18
CA ALA A 42 10.26 8.99 11.16
C ALA A 42 10.36 9.75 12.50
N GLY A 43 11.49 10.41 12.75
CA GLY A 43 11.71 11.27 13.92
C GLY A 43 10.97 12.61 13.84
N PHE A 44 10.37 12.94 12.70
CA PHE A 44 9.54 14.12 12.48
C PHE A 44 8.21 13.74 11.81
N ILE A 45 7.25 14.66 11.80
CA ILE A 45 5.90 14.45 11.26
C ILE A 45 5.66 15.45 10.13
N ILE A 46 5.12 15.01 8.99
CA ILE A 46 4.66 15.91 7.93
C ILE A 46 3.14 16.05 7.92
N LYS A 47 2.67 17.22 7.49
CA LYS A 47 1.29 17.45 7.05
C LYS A 47 1.28 17.80 5.57
N PHE A 48 0.31 17.23 4.85
CA PHE A 48 0.01 17.55 3.46
C PHE A 48 -1.51 17.50 3.26
N ARG A 49 -2.08 18.51 2.58
CA ARG A 49 -3.54 18.75 2.57
C ARG A 49 -4.11 18.72 4.00
N ASP A 50 -5.09 17.84 4.25
CA ASP A 50 -5.74 17.63 5.55
C ASP A 50 -5.14 16.47 6.37
N GLU A 51 -4.16 15.75 5.84
CA GLU A 51 -3.60 14.54 6.44
C GLU A 51 -2.27 14.81 7.15
N VAL A 52 -2.02 14.07 8.24
CA VAL A 52 -0.80 14.15 9.06
C VAL A 52 -0.16 12.77 9.10
N SER A 53 1.09 12.65 8.64
CA SER A 53 1.83 11.39 8.57
C SER A 53 3.11 11.42 9.42
N PRO A 54 3.25 10.48 10.37
CA PRO A 54 4.51 10.20 11.06
C PRO A 54 5.38 9.15 10.34
N TYR A 55 4.95 8.65 9.17
CA TYR A 55 5.53 7.47 8.53
C TYR A 55 6.63 7.81 7.51
N ARG A 56 7.64 6.95 7.42
CA ARG A 56 8.81 7.07 6.50
C ARG A 56 8.43 7.05 5.03
N ILE A 57 7.35 6.35 4.70
CA ILE A 57 6.77 6.30 3.36
C ILE A 57 5.29 6.68 3.50
N MET A 58 4.81 7.52 2.59
CA MET A 58 3.39 7.88 2.49
C MET A 58 3.06 8.25 1.03
N SER A 59 1.77 8.32 0.66
CA SER A 59 1.34 8.79 -0.66
C SER A 59 0.34 9.92 -0.61
N ALA A 60 0.30 10.70 -1.69
CA ALA A 60 -0.72 11.71 -1.96
C ALA A 60 -1.21 11.61 -3.41
N PHE A 61 -2.49 11.93 -3.66
CA PHE A 61 -3.14 11.68 -4.95
C PHE A 61 -3.67 12.98 -5.56
N VAL A 62 -2.91 13.58 -6.48
CA VAL A 62 -3.12 14.95 -6.99
C VAL A 62 -3.57 14.94 -8.45
N LEU A 63 -4.20 16.03 -8.90
CA LEU A 63 -4.45 16.25 -10.33
C LEU A 63 -3.24 16.86 -11.06
N PRO A 64 -3.19 16.76 -12.40
CA PRO A 64 -2.26 17.53 -13.24
C PRO A 64 -2.27 19.02 -12.87
N GLY A 65 -1.09 19.61 -12.72
CA GLY A 65 -0.93 21.03 -12.38
C GLY A 65 -1.41 21.46 -10.98
N GLU A 66 -1.89 20.55 -10.11
CA GLU A 66 -2.36 20.86 -8.75
C GLU A 66 -1.21 21.33 -7.83
N GLU A 67 -1.48 22.26 -6.93
CA GLU A 67 -0.53 22.71 -5.90
C GLU A 67 -0.70 21.92 -4.58
N LEU A 68 0.28 21.08 -4.26
CA LEU A 68 0.37 20.37 -3.00
C LEU A 68 1.15 21.20 -1.97
N ALA A 69 0.48 21.64 -0.90
CA ALA A 69 1.12 22.24 0.27
C ALA A 69 1.59 21.15 1.23
N ILE A 70 2.87 21.23 1.65
CA ILE A 70 3.55 20.27 2.52
C ILE A 70 4.28 21.04 3.62
N ARG A 71 4.22 20.57 4.86
CA ARG A 71 5.04 21.12 5.96
C ARG A 71 5.46 20.06 6.96
N VAL A 72 6.48 20.34 7.76
CA VAL A 72 6.72 19.63 9.02
C VAL A 72 5.76 20.19 10.09
N GLU A 73 5.18 19.33 10.92
CA GLU A 73 4.38 19.75 12.07
C GLU A 73 5.30 20.09 13.26
N ASN A 74 5.14 21.28 13.82
CA ASN A 74 5.88 21.79 14.99
C ASN A 74 7.42 21.63 14.91
N PRO A 75 8.09 22.05 13.82
CA PRO A 75 9.54 21.94 13.68
C PRO A 75 10.26 22.75 14.77
N PRO A 76 11.31 22.21 15.41
CA PRO A 76 12.14 22.95 16.36
C PRO A 76 12.73 24.24 15.75
N PRO A 77 12.74 25.39 16.45
CA PRO A 77 13.04 26.71 15.84
C PRO A 77 14.42 26.89 15.20
N GLN A 78 15.36 25.97 15.46
CA GLN A 78 16.73 25.99 14.91
C GLN A 78 16.99 24.87 13.88
N GLU A 79 16.06 23.93 13.72
CA GLU A 79 16.22 22.83 12.76
C GLU A 79 15.88 23.27 11.33
N GLN A 80 16.67 22.79 10.39
CA GLN A 80 16.44 22.99 8.96
C GLN A 80 15.94 21.69 8.35
N TYR A 81 14.97 21.80 7.45
CA TYR A 81 14.45 20.68 6.67
C TYR A 81 14.56 21.03 5.19
N LEU A 82 14.85 20.03 4.36
CA LEU A 82 15.00 20.18 2.91
C LEU A 82 13.98 19.28 2.21
N MET A 83 13.30 19.80 1.17
CA MET A 83 12.49 18.98 0.28
C MET A 83 13.18 18.86 -1.08
N ARG A 84 13.32 17.63 -1.57
CA ARG A 84 13.93 17.28 -2.85
C ARG A 84 12.89 16.65 -3.78
N THR A 85 12.99 16.95 -5.06
CA THR A 85 12.19 16.33 -6.13
C THR A 85 13.01 16.30 -7.41
N SER A 86 12.74 15.33 -8.29
CA SER A 86 13.25 15.27 -9.66
C SER A 86 12.36 15.99 -10.68
N ALA A 87 11.10 16.29 -10.32
CA ALA A 87 10.09 16.85 -11.22
C ALA A 87 9.07 17.77 -10.50
N GLY A 88 8.24 18.45 -11.28
CA GLY A 88 7.31 19.47 -10.79
C GLY A 88 8.03 20.75 -10.36
N ALA A 89 7.28 21.74 -9.86
CA ALA A 89 7.83 23.06 -9.52
C ALA A 89 7.69 23.36 -8.02
N LEU A 90 8.79 23.72 -7.36
CA LEU A 90 8.76 24.30 -6.01
C LEU A 90 8.44 25.80 -6.14
N ILE A 91 7.36 26.25 -5.50
CA ILE A 91 6.79 27.60 -5.66
C ILE A 91 7.02 28.46 -4.41
N ASP A 92 6.91 27.87 -3.22
CA ASP A 92 7.15 28.52 -1.94
C ASP A 92 8.09 27.61 -1.14
N THR A 93 9.11 28.20 -0.52
CA THR A 93 10.20 27.48 0.19
C THR A 93 10.56 28.24 1.45
N LYS A 94 9.70 28.17 2.46
CA LYS A 94 9.98 28.63 3.82
C LYS A 94 10.59 27.49 4.62
N THR A 95 11.24 27.80 5.75
CA THR A 95 11.78 26.76 6.64
C THR A 95 10.68 25.77 7.02
N ALA A 96 10.90 24.49 6.71
CA ALA A 96 9.96 23.39 6.95
C ALA A 96 8.55 23.54 6.32
N HIS A 97 8.36 24.42 5.34
CA HIS A 97 7.07 24.67 4.67
C HIS A 97 7.27 24.89 3.16
N TRP A 98 6.65 24.05 2.34
CA TRP A 98 6.79 24.07 0.89
C TRP A 98 5.45 24.07 0.17
N ARG A 99 5.45 24.63 -1.03
CA ARG A 99 4.41 24.37 -2.03
C ARG A 99 5.03 23.79 -3.29
N TRP A 100 4.55 22.62 -3.70
CA TRP A 100 5.00 21.93 -4.91
C TRP A 100 3.84 21.83 -5.89
N ARG A 101 4.06 22.16 -7.16
CA ARG A 101 3.09 21.97 -8.24
C ARG A 101 3.39 20.69 -9.00
N ALA A 102 2.35 19.87 -9.17
CA ALA A 102 2.36 18.66 -9.95
C ALA A 102 2.75 18.91 -11.42
N PRO A 103 3.53 18.00 -12.05
CA PRO A 103 3.61 17.89 -13.51
C PRO A 103 2.24 17.67 -14.15
N GLU A 104 2.14 17.96 -15.45
CA GLU A 104 0.92 17.73 -16.23
C GLU A 104 0.74 16.25 -16.66
N LYS A 105 1.82 15.45 -16.62
CA LYS A 105 1.80 14.03 -16.97
C LYS A 105 1.32 13.19 -15.75
N PRO A 106 0.30 12.32 -15.90
CA PRO A 106 -0.02 11.31 -14.91
C PRO A 106 1.12 10.30 -14.73
N GLU A 107 1.69 10.24 -13.52
CA GLU A 107 2.84 9.40 -13.15
C GLU A 107 3.07 9.43 -11.62
N LEU A 108 4.05 8.68 -11.14
CA LEU A 108 4.58 8.77 -9.77
C LEU A 108 5.75 9.77 -9.70
N TYR A 109 5.65 10.74 -8.78
CA TYR A 109 6.71 11.70 -8.45
C TYR A 109 7.04 11.65 -6.95
N PRO A 110 8.12 10.96 -6.53
CA PRO A 110 8.54 10.91 -5.14
C PRO A 110 9.14 12.24 -4.66
N LEU A 111 8.60 12.79 -3.57
CA LEU A 111 9.15 13.95 -2.88
C LEU A 111 9.88 13.46 -1.62
N GLN A 112 11.18 13.76 -1.48
CA GLN A 112 11.94 13.40 -0.27
C GLN A 112 12.06 14.62 0.65
N ILE A 113 11.45 14.55 1.83
CA ILE A 113 11.66 15.51 2.92
C ILE A 113 12.78 14.96 3.81
N VAL A 114 13.82 15.75 4.09
CA VAL A 114 15.03 15.34 4.81
C VAL A 114 15.28 16.28 5.99
N HIS A 115 15.58 15.72 7.15
CA HIS A 115 16.21 16.42 8.28
C HIS A 115 17.73 16.18 8.24
N PRO A 116 18.56 17.17 7.82
CA PRO A 116 19.96 16.92 7.53
C PRO A 116 20.80 16.55 8.77
N ALA A 117 20.45 17.05 9.96
CA ALA A 117 21.25 16.85 11.17
C ALA A 117 21.18 15.42 11.72
N SER A 118 20.05 14.72 11.54
CA SER A 118 19.89 13.31 11.91
C SER A 118 19.97 12.35 10.71
N ALA A 119 20.21 12.88 9.50
CA ALA A 119 20.09 12.18 8.22
C ALA A 119 18.74 11.47 7.98
N ASP A 120 17.70 11.84 8.73
CA ASP A 120 16.39 11.18 8.68
C ASP A 120 15.53 11.73 7.54
N SER A 121 14.61 10.92 7.01
CA SER A 121 13.75 11.35 5.89
C SER A 121 12.39 10.66 5.82
N ILE A 122 11.46 11.36 5.17
CA ILE A 122 10.16 10.85 4.72
C ILE A 122 10.09 10.96 3.20
N VAL A 123 9.64 9.90 2.54
CA VAL A 123 9.29 9.87 1.12
C VAL A 123 7.78 9.99 0.97
N LEU A 124 7.32 11.07 0.34
CA LEU A 124 5.93 11.24 -0.09
C LEU A 124 5.82 10.88 -1.58
N ASN A 125 5.30 9.69 -1.87
CA ASN A 125 5.03 9.20 -3.21
C ASN A 125 3.78 9.88 -3.77
N VAL A 126 3.96 10.98 -4.51
CA VAL A 126 2.84 11.73 -5.08
C VAL A 126 2.49 11.16 -6.44
N PHE A 127 1.29 10.60 -6.57
CA PHE A 127 0.77 10.16 -7.87
C PHE A 127 -0.06 11.29 -8.48
N VAL A 128 0.34 11.74 -9.67
CA VAL A 128 -0.51 12.56 -10.54
C VAL A 128 -1.51 11.65 -11.20
N MET A 129 -2.79 11.88 -10.92
CA MET A 129 -3.91 11.08 -11.40
C MET A 129 -4.26 11.42 -12.84
N VAL A 130 -4.85 10.46 -13.56
CA VAL A 130 -5.60 10.74 -14.79
C VAL A 130 -6.93 11.41 -14.39
N PRO A 131 -7.26 12.61 -14.91
CA PRO A 131 -8.51 13.32 -14.59
C PRO A 131 -9.78 12.51 -14.87
N PHE A 132 -10.85 12.74 -14.11
CA PHE A 132 -12.11 11.98 -14.24
C PHE A 132 -12.82 12.21 -15.58
N ASP A 133 -12.69 13.39 -16.18
CA ASP A 133 -13.27 13.75 -17.48
C ASP A 133 -12.58 13.08 -18.68
N HIS A 134 -11.42 12.44 -18.47
CA HIS A 134 -10.84 11.52 -19.47
C HIS A 134 -11.63 10.20 -19.59
N LEU A 135 -12.56 9.90 -18.68
CA LEU A 135 -13.41 8.71 -18.70
C LEU A 135 -14.41 8.74 -19.87
N LYS A 136 -14.20 7.89 -20.87
CA LYS A 136 -15.04 7.81 -22.07
C LYS A 136 -16.16 6.79 -21.86
N GLY A 137 -17.28 7.28 -21.34
CA GLY A 137 -18.53 6.52 -21.16
C GLY A 137 -18.51 5.55 -19.97
N GLU A 138 -17.78 4.45 -20.09
CA GLU A 138 -17.51 3.48 -19.01
C GLU A 138 -16.04 3.07 -18.91
N GLU A 139 -15.17 3.55 -19.80
CA GLU A 139 -13.80 3.07 -19.97
C GLU A 139 -12.78 4.21 -19.88
N LEU A 140 -11.62 3.90 -19.29
CA LEU A 140 -10.45 4.78 -19.24
C LEU A 140 -9.29 4.02 -19.85
N ASN A 141 -8.80 4.48 -21.01
CA ASN A 141 -7.73 3.85 -21.79
C ASN A 141 -7.92 2.32 -22.01
N GLY A 142 -9.17 1.88 -22.21
CA GLY A 142 -9.57 0.48 -22.40
C GLY A 142 -9.96 -0.26 -21.12
N TYR A 143 -9.49 0.17 -19.95
CA TYR A 143 -9.85 -0.43 -18.67
C TYR A 143 -11.27 -0.01 -18.24
N ARG A 144 -12.14 -0.98 -17.95
CA ARG A 144 -13.56 -0.70 -17.66
C ARG A 144 -13.80 -0.28 -16.21
N ILE A 145 -14.11 0.99 -16.02
CA ILE A 145 -14.55 1.58 -14.73
C ILE A 145 -16.05 1.34 -14.50
N GLY A 146 -16.88 1.48 -15.53
CA GLY A 146 -18.34 1.55 -15.36
C GLY A 146 -18.82 2.91 -14.82
N LYS A 147 -20.11 2.99 -14.47
CA LYS A 147 -20.76 4.26 -14.09
C LYS A 147 -20.86 4.46 -12.58
N TYR A 148 -20.27 5.55 -12.08
CA TYR A 148 -20.52 6.05 -10.73
C TYR A 148 -21.99 6.50 -10.56
N PRO A 149 -22.53 6.52 -9.33
CA PRO A 149 -23.85 7.10 -9.05
C PRO A 149 -23.92 8.58 -9.43
N SER A 150 -24.91 8.94 -10.25
CA SER A 150 -25.19 10.33 -10.64
C SER A 150 -25.70 11.22 -9.49
N ILE A 151 -26.28 10.61 -8.45
CA ILE A 151 -26.76 11.29 -7.24
C ILE A 151 -25.95 10.76 -6.05
N PRO A 152 -25.21 11.62 -5.33
CA PRO A 152 -24.51 11.23 -4.10
C PRO A 152 -25.47 10.76 -3.01
N LEU A 153 -25.12 9.71 -2.27
CA LEU A 153 -25.97 9.20 -1.19
C LEU A 153 -26.19 10.29 -0.12
N LYS A 154 -27.46 10.63 0.13
CA LYS A 154 -27.89 11.70 1.04
C LYS A 154 -27.23 13.07 0.76
N GLN A 155 -26.85 13.33 -0.50
CA GLN A 155 -26.07 14.52 -0.93
C GLN A 155 -24.71 14.71 -0.23
N LEU A 156 -24.20 13.70 0.47
CA LEU A 156 -22.93 13.78 1.21
C LEU A 156 -21.75 13.90 0.23
N PRO A 157 -20.84 14.89 0.37
CA PRO A 157 -19.75 15.13 -0.61
C PRO A 157 -18.86 13.92 -0.87
N ILE A 158 -18.68 13.06 0.13
CA ILE A 158 -17.91 11.81 0.07
C ILE A 158 -18.44 10.77 -0.93
N TYR A 159 -19.65 10.95 -1.47
CA TYR A 159 -20.24 10.12 -2.53
C TYR A 159 -20.35 10.83 -3.90
N LYS A 160 -19.77 12.02 -4.07
CA LYS A 160 -19.51 12.59 -5.41
C LYS A 160 -18.53 11.68 -6.19
N PRO A 161 -18.51 11.71 -7.54
CA PRO A 161 -17.47 11.04 -8.32
C PRO A 161 -16.04 11.45 -7.85
N PRO A 162 -15.05 10.57 -8.00
CA PRO A 162 -13.65 10.93 -7.73
C PRO A 162 -13.17 12.01 -8.70
N GLN A 163 -12.14 12.77 -8.30
CA GLN A 163 -11.55 13.83 -9.15
C GLN A 163 -10.72 13.26 -10.31
N GLY A 164 -10.15 12.06 -10.12
CA GLY A 164 -9.35 11.33 -11.08
C GLY A 164 -9.05 9.92 -10.58
N PHE A 165 -8.18 9.22 -11.29
CA PHE A 165 -7.77 7.86 -11.01
C PHE A 165 -6.24 7.74 -10.99
N ILE A 166 -5.70 6.96 -10.06
CA ILE A 166 -4.29 6.59 -10.04
C ILE A 166 -4.08 5.56 -11.15
N GLU A 167 -3.16 5.85 -12.08
CA GLU A 167 -2.73 4.91 -13.11
C GLU A 167 -1.75 3.90 -12.51
N VAL A 168 -2.07 2.62 -12.64
CA VAL A 168 -1.25 1.50 -12.21
C VAL A 168 -0.70 0.79 -13.43
N THR A 169 0.62 0.64 -13.48
CA THR A 169 1.37 -0.02 -14.56
C THR A 169 2.13 -1.22 -14.00
N GLU A 170 2.68 -2.07 -14.87
CA GLU A 170 3.52 -3.19 -14.42
C GLU A 170 4.74 -2.73 -13.62
N GLU A 171 5.26 -1.54 -13.92
CA GLU A 171 6.40 -0.88 -13.28
C GLU A 171 6.07 -0.33 -11.88
N ASN A 172 4.92 0.36 -11.72
CA ASN A 172 4.59 1.05 -10.46
C ASN A 172 3.74 0.21 -9.46
N GLN A 173 3.23 -0.96 -9.87
CA GLN A 173 2.36 -1.79 -9.03
C GLN A 173 3.01 -2.21 -7.68
N GLU A 174 4.35 -2.34 -7.65
CA GLU A 174 5.11 -2.73 -6.46
C GLU A 174 5.47 -1.56 -5.53
N THR A 175 5.20 -0.31 -5.91
CA THR A 175 5.51 0.88 -5.11
C THR A 175 4.82 0.80 -3.74
N LEU A 176 5.60 0.94 -2.66
CA LEU A 176 5.08 1.16 -1.32
C LEU A 176 4.38 2.51 -1.26
N ILE A 177 3.11 2.50 -0.85
CA ILE A 177 2.28 3.71 -0.75
C ILE A 177 2.07 4.17 0.70
N SER A 178 2.31 3.27 1.64
CA SER A 178 2.65 3.48 3.05
C SER A 178 3.62 2.33 3.45
N PRO A 179 4.24 2.31 4.65
CA PRO A 179 5.35 1.40 4.90
C PRO A 179 5.07 -0.09 4.71
N HIS A 180 3.85 -0.55 5.00
CA HIS A 180 3.48 -1.97 4.95
C HIS A 180 2.55 -2.35 3.80
N PHE A 181 2.19 -1.40 2.92
CA PHE A 181 1.24 -1.63 1.82
C PHE A 181 1.72 -1.08 0.47
N LYS A 182 1.59 -1.89 -0.58
CA LYS A 182 1.92 -1.55 -1.97
C LYS A 182 0.70 -1.14 -2.77
N LEU A 183 0.92 -0.40 -3.86
CA LEU A 183 -0.13 0.03 -4.79
C LEU A 183 -1.01 -1.13 -5.28
N LYS A 184 -0.39 -2.27 -5.65
CA LYS A 184 -1.10 -3.48 -6.10
C LYS A 184 -2.07 -4.07 -5.08
N ASN A 185 -1.83 -3.89 -3.77
CA ASN A 185 -2.73 -4.44 -2.74
C ASN A 185 -4.14 -3.84 -2.83
N PHE A 186 -4.29 -2.64 -3.41
CA PHE A 186 -5.58 -1.98 -3.55
C PHE A 186 -6.23 -2.11 -4.93
N LEU A 187 -5.62 -2.88 -5.86
CA LEU A 187 -6.19 -3.11 -7.18
C LEU A 187 -7.57 -3.79 -7.11
N CYS A 188 -8.43 -3.44 -8.06
CA CYS A 188 -9.70 -4.11 -8.25
C CYS A 188 -9.45 -5.53 -8.81
N LYS A 189 -10.08 -6.55 -8.23
CA LYS A 189 -10.05 -7.98 -8.66
C LYS A 189 -10.84 -8.23 -9.96
N GLN A 190 -10.75 -7.28 -10.89
CA GLN A 190 -11.25 -7.36 -12.26
C GLN A 190 -10.10 -7.90 -13.13
N GLU A 191 -10.34 -9.06 -13.75
CA GLU A 191 -9.44 -9.59 -14.78
C GLU A 191 -9.46 -8.65 -15.98
N ASP A 192 -8.28 -8.12 -16.28
CA ASP A 192 -8.06 -7.05 -17.26
C ASP A 192 -6.55 -6.88 -17.50
N GLY A 193 -6.18 -6.18 -18.57
CA GLY A 193 -4.79 -5.83 -18.87
C GLY A 193 -4.26 -4.66 -18.02
N TYR A 194 -3.01 -4.26 -18.26
CA TYR A 194 -2.45 -2.97 -17.81
C TYR A 194 -2.50 -1.93 -18.96
N PRO A 195 -2.65 -0.63 -18.68
CA PRO A 195 -2.77 0.00 -17.35
C PRO A 195 -4.11 -0.29 -16.66
N LYS A 196 -4.08 -0.37 -15.32
CA LYS A 196 -5.27 -0.48 -14.46
C LYS A 196 -5.45 0.82 -13.71
N TYR A 197 -6.66 1.11 -13.27
CA TYR A 197 -6.98 2.38 -12.61
C TYR A 197 -7.69 2.16 -11.29
N LEU A 198 -7.22 2.84 -10.24
CA LEU A 198 -7.83 2.79 -8.91
C LEU A 198 -8.04 4.18 -8.31
N VAL A 199 -9.03 4.28 -7.43
CA VAL A 199 -9.21 5.43 -6.53
C VAL A 199 -8.73 5.00 -5.16
N LEU A 200 -8.01 5.86 -4.44
CA LEU A 200 -7.57 5.62 -3.08
C LEU A 200 -7.73 6.89 -2.23
N LYS A 201 -7.68 6.73 -0.90
CA LYS A 201 -7.66 7.84 0.05
C LYS A 201 -6.48 7.69 0.99
N GLU A 202 -5.71 8.75 1.08
CA GLU A 202 -4.52 8.88 1.94
C GLU A 202 -4.87 8.50 3.39
N ARG A 203 -6.03 8.96 3.89
CA ARG A 203 -6.52 8.62 5.23
C ARG A 203 -6.81 7.13 5.45
N LEU A 204 -7.12 6.36 4.40
CA LEU A 204 -7.29 4.90 4.52
C LEU A 204 -5.94 4.23 4.83
N LEU A 205 -4.86 4.68 4.18
CA LEU A 205 -3.51 4.16 4.41
C LEU A 205 -3.05 4.47 5.84
N LEU A 206 -3.17 5.72 6.28
CA LEU A 206 -2.89 6.12 7.67
C LEU A 206 -3.71 5.32 8.69
N LYS A 207 -4.98 5.01 8.38
CA LYS A 207 -5.84 4.16 9.21
C LYS A 207 -5.35 2.70 9.25
N LEU A 208 -4.93 2.13 8.12
CA LEU A 208 -4.46 0.75 8.04
C LEU A 208 -3.13 0.57 8.79
N GLU A 209 -2.18 1.48 8.62
CA GLU A 209 -0.91 1.48 9.38
C GLU A 209 -1.14 1.62 10.89
N LEU A 210 -2.09 2.46 11.30
CA LEU A 210 -2.48 2.59 12.71
C LEU A 210 -3.14 1.31 13.26
N ILE A 211 -4.00 0.64 12.48
CA ILE A 211 -4.61 -0.64 12.87
C ILE A 211 -3.53 -1.73 12.97
N LEU A 212 -2.58 -1.78 12.04
CA LEU A 212 -1.48 -2.73 12.02
C LEU A 212 -0.58 -2.55 13.24
N GLU A 213 -0.24 -1.31 13.59
CA GLU A 213 0.50 -0.96 14.82
C GLU A 213 -0.25 -1.42 16.08
N LYS A 214 -1.57 -1.20 16.17
CA LYS A 214 -2.34 -1.63 17.36
C LYS A 214 -2.58 -3.14 17.42
N THR A 215 -2.56 -3.82 16.28
CA THR A 215 -2.71 -5.28 16.17
C THR A 215 -1.41 -5.98 16.58
N ASN A 216 -0.26 -5.50 16.10
CA ASN A 216 1.04 -5.94 16.57
C ASN A 216 1.26 -5.61 18.06
N GLY A 217 0.84 -4.42 18.51
CA GLY A 217 0.85 -4.03 19.93
C GLY A 217 -0.08 -4.86 20.84
N LYS A 218 -0.87 -5.78 20.28
CA LYS A 218 -1.67 -6.78 21.02
C LYS A 218 -1.07 -8.20 20.94
N GLY A 219 0.06 -8.39 20.26
CA GLY A 219 0.79 -9.66 20.16
C GLY A 219 0.46 -10.53 18.93
N TYR A 220 -0.26 -9.99 17.93
CA TYR A 220 -0.66 -10.72 16.73
C TYR A 220 0.37 -10.72 15.59
N ASN A 221 1.57 -10.16 15.82
CA ASN A 221 2.81 -10.36 15.05
C ASN A 221 2.65 -10.55 13.53
N CYS A 222 2.14 -9.53 12.84
CA CYS A 222 1.93 -9.53 11.39
C CYS A 222 2.66 -8.36 10.70
N PRO A 223 3.53 -8.60 9.71
CA PRO A 223 4.23 -7.54 8.97
C PRO A 223 3.30 -6.71 8.06
N SER A 224 2.11 -7.21 7.72
CA SER A 224 1.09 -6.45 6.97
C SER A 224 -0.31 -7.04 7.23
N PHE A 225 -1.31 -6.60 6.46
CA PHE A 225 -2.60 -7.27 6.31
C PHE A 225 -2.80 -7.74 4.87
N HIS A 226 -3.41 -8.91 4.69
CA HIS A 226 -3.96 -9.29 3.40
C HIS A 226 -5.13 -8.35 3.05
N ILE A 227 -4.96 -7.52 2.02
CA ILE A 227 -6.02 -6.66 1.49
C ILE A 227 -6.90 -7.50 0.55
N MET A 228 -7.96 -8.09 1.09
CA MET A 228 -8.87 -8.97 0.35
C MET A 228 -9.64 -8.22 -0.73
N SER A 229 -9.95 -6.94 -0.49
CA SER A 229 -10.52 -6.02 -1.48
C SER A 229 -10.20 -4.58 -1.11
N GLY A 230 -9.42 -3.90 -1.95
CA GLY A 230 -9.19 -2.45 -1.88
C GLY A 230 -10.22 -1.68 -2.70
N TYR A 231 -9.78 -0.98 -3.74
CA TYR A 231 -10.69 -0.33 -4.69
C TYR A 231 -11.53 -1.35 -5.46
N ARG A 232 -12.75 -0.96 -5.83
CA ARG A 232 -13.60 -1.73 -6.75
C ARG A 232 -14.15 -0.78 -7.81
N THR A 233 -13.98 -1.10 -9.09
CA THR A 233 -14.64 -0.34 -10.17
C THR A 233 -16.17 -0.40 -9.98
N PRO A 234 -16.93 0.66 -10.29
CA PRO A 234 -18.38 0.60 -10.33
C PRO A 234 -18.94 -0.58 -11.17
N TYR A 235 -18.25 -0.94 -12.26
CA TYR A 235 -18.55 -2.14 -13.05
C TYR A 235 -18.35 -3.43 -12.23
N TYR A 236 -17.16 -3.67 -11.68
CA TYR A 236 -16.85 -4.88 -10.93
C TYR A 236 -17.73 -5.03 -9.68
N ASN A 237 -17.94 -3.95 -8.92
CA ASN A 237 -18.80 -3.99 -7.74
C ASN A 237 -20.26 -4.36 -8.09
N LYS A 238 -20.76 -3.94 -9.26
CA LYS A 238 -22.07 -4.39 -9.78
C LYS A 238 -22.02 -5.87 -10.20
N LEU A 239 -20.95 -6.31 -10.87
CA LEU A 239 -20.75 -7.70 -11.30
C LEU A 239 -20.79 -8.68 -10.13
N ILE A 240 -20.13 -8.35 -9.01
CA ILE A 240 -20.17 -9.14 -7.76
C ILE A 240 -21.38 -8.84 -6.85
N GLY A 241 -22.47 -8.31 -7.41
CA GLY A 241 -23.75 -8.11 -6.71
C GLY A 241 -23.73 -7.14 -5.52
N ASN A 242 -22.68 -6.33 -5.35
CA ASN A 242 -22.47 -5.50 -4.17
C ASN A 242 -23.24 -4.17 -4.23
N VAL A 243 -23.46 -3.56 -3.05
CA VAL A 243 -24.29 -2.36 -2.91
C VAL A 243 -23.71 -1.13 -3.65
N LYS A 244 -24.59 -0.35 -4.28
CA LYS A 244 -24.28 0.81 -5.14
C LYS A 244 -23.43 1.91 -4.46
N TYR A 245 -23.53 2.05 -3.14
CA TYR A 245 -22.81 3.07 -2.35
C TYR A 245 -21.77 2.45 -1.40
N SER A 246 -21.19 1.30 -1.80
CA SER A 246 -20.06 0.67 -1.13
C SER A 246 -18.83 1.59 -1.14
N ARG A 247 -18.15 1.78 0.00
CA ARG A 247 -17.03 2.74 0.13
C ARG A 247 -15.79 2.39 -0.69
N HIS A 248 -15.67 1.14 -1.15
CA HIS A 248 -14.62 0.67 -2.05
C HIS A 248 -14.59 1.40 -3.40
N LEU A 249 -15.75 1.84 -3.93
CA LEU A 249 -15.80 2.61 -5.19
C LEU A 249 -15.10 3.97 -5.09
N TRP A 250 -14.93 4.51 -3.88
CA TRP A 250 -14.34 5.84 -3.66
C TRP A 250 -12.95 5.76 -3.00
N GLY A 251 -12.31 4.59 -3.06
CA GLY A 251 -10.98 4.38 -2.49
C GLY A 251 -10.88 4.53 -0.98
N GLY A 252 -12.03 4.55 -0.29
CA GLY A 252 -12.12 4.88 1.12
C GLY A 252 -12.29 3.68 2.04
N ALA A 253 -12.17 2.45 1.53
CA ALA A 253 -12.38 1.21 2.27
C ALA A 253 -11.41 0.10 1.86
N ALA A 254 -11.16 -0.81 2.80
CA ALA A 254 -10.46 -2.06 2.59
C ALA A 254 -11.14 -3.21 3.37
N ASP A 255 -11.20 -4.38 2.77
CA ASP A 255 -11.53 -5.64 3.46
C ASP A 255 -10.19 -6.32 3.81
N ILE A 256 -9.94 -6.63 5.09
CA ILE A 256 -8.63 -7.03 5.61
C ILE A 256 -8.67 -8.27 6.52
N PHE A 257 -7.57 -9.03 6.54
CA PHE A 257 -7.27 -10.07 7.53
C PHE A 257 -5.76 -10.24 7.73
N ILE A 258 -5.37 -11.04 8.74
CA ILE A 258 -3.99 -11.51 8.96
C ILE A 258 -3.87 -12.87 8.26
N ASP A 259 -2.80 -13.08 7.51
CA ASP A 259 -2.55 -14.20 6.59
C ASP A 259 -1.05 -14.49 6.65
N GLU A 260 -0.61 -15.26 7.65
CA GLU A 260 0.81 -15.41 8.00
C GLU A 260 1.17 -16.84 8.44
N ASN A 261 0.23 -17.59 9.05
CA ASN A 261 0.48 -18.87 9.70
C ASN A 261 -0.46 -20.00 9.23
N PRO A 262 -0.40 -20.43 7.95
CA PRO A 262 0.52 -20.00 6.89
C PRO A 262 -0.04 -18.86 6.03
N GLN A 263 0.82 -18.25 5.21
CA GLN A 263 0.41 -17.39 4.09
C GLN A 263 -0.28 -18.24 3.00
N ASP A 264 -1.61 -18.40 3.05
CA ASP A 264 -2.39 -19.19 2.08
C ASP A 264 -3.58 -18.45 1.45
N GLY A 265 -3.83 -17.20 1.84
CA GLY A 265 -4.96 -16.40 1.37
C GLY A 265 -6.23 -16.55 2.22
N MET A 266 -6.13 -17.18 3.39
CA MET A 266 -7.16 -17.22 4.43
C MET A 266 -6.73 -16.41 5.66
N MET A 267 -7.67 -16.20 6.57
CA MET A 267 -7.38 -15.57 7.86
C MET A 267 -6.74 -16.57 8.82
N ASP A 268 -5.67 -16.18 9.50
CA ASP A 268 -5.07 -16.92 10.62
C ASP A 268 -6.12 -17.23 11.71
N ASP A 269 -5.96 -18.37 12.39
CA ASP A 269 -6.67 -18.68 13.64
C ASP A 269 -6.13 -17.80 14.77
N LEU A 270 -6.75 -16.63 14.96
CA LEU A 270 -6.34 -15.63 15.94
C LEU A 270 -6.77 -16.00 17.36
N ASN A 271 -7.82 -16.81 17.50
CA ASN A 271 -8.35 -17.23 18.80
C ASN A 271 -7.67 -18.51 19.34
N ARG A 272 -7.05 -19.29 18.46
CA ARG A 272 -6.29 -20.53 18.71
C ARG A 272 -7.13 -21.71 19.17
N ASP A 273 -8.35 -21.85 18.64
CA ASP A 273 -9.21 -23.02 18.89
C ASP A 273 -9.23 -24.05 17.76
N GLY A 274 -8.50 -23.81 16.67
CA GLY A 274 -8.40 -24.68 15.50
C GLY A 274 -9.46 -24.42 14.42
N HIS A 275 -10.21 -23.32 14.50
CA HIS A 275 -11.31 -23.01 13.57
C HIS A 275 -11.24 -21.59 13.00
N ILE A 276 -10.64 -21.46 11.80
CA ILE A 276 -10.64 -20.21 11.01
C ILE A 276 -12.09 -19.80 10.68
N ASP A 277 -12.64 -18.90 11.50
CA ASP A 277 -14.02 -18.45 11.37
C ASP A 277 -14.24 -16.97 11.77
N TYR A 278 -15.50 -16.63 11.93
CA TYR A 278 -16.00 -15.31 12.27
C TYR A 278 -15.48 -14.76 13.61
N ARG A 279 -15.06 -15.62 14.53
CA ARG A 279 -14.53 -15.24 15.85
C ARG A 279 -13.14 -14.61 15.74
N ASP A 280 -12.34 -15.02 14.76
CA ASP A 280 -11.05 -14.41 14.44
C ASP A 280 -11.23 -13.01 13.81
N ALA A 281 -12.20 -12.87 12.91
CA ALA A 281 -12.66 -11.56 12.44
C ALA A 281 -13.22 -10.71 13.61
N GLY A 282 -13.80 -11.33 14.63
CA GLY A 282 -14.19 -10.69 15.88
C GLY A 282 -13.01 -10.05 16.63
N ILE A 283 -11.89 -10.77 16.77
CA ILE A 283 -10.68 -10.26 17.44
C ILE A 283 -10.15 -8.99 16.75
N LEU A 284 -9.96 -9.03 15.42
CA LEU A 284 -9.47 -7.86 14.68
C LEU A 284 -10.49 -6.71 14.70
N TYR A 285 -11.80 -7.02 14.62
CA TYR A 285 -12.87 -6.03 14.77
C TYR A 285 -12.83 -5.34 16.14
N ASP A 286 -12.66 -6.09 17.24
CA ASP A 286 -12.67 -5.55 18.60
C ASP A 286 -11.44 -4.67 18.88
N ILE A 287 -10.27 -5.03 18.34
CA ILE A 287 -9.06 -4.16 18.37
C ILE A 287 -9.36 -2.81 17.70
N ILE A 288 -10.14 -2.79 16.62
CA ILE A 288 -10.47 -1.58 15.88
C ILE A 288 -11.61 -0.80 16.56
N ASP A 289 -12.64 -1.44 17.12
CA ASP A 289 -13.74 -0.76 17.83
C ASP A 289 -13.26 -0.10 19.13
N GLN A 290 -12.29 -0.72 19.84
CA GLN A 290 -11.63 -0.16 21.04
C GLN A 290 -10.93 1.20 20.82
N MET A 291 -10.71 1.61 19.56
CA MET A 291 -10.15 2.92 19.22
C MET A 291 -11.20 4.03 19.06
N TYR A 292 -12.49 3.70 18.90
CA TYR A 292 -13.54 4.71 18.73
C TYR A 292 -13.80 5.47 20.04
N GLY A 293 -14.11 6.77 19.94
CA GLY A 293 -14.25 7.65 21.10
C GLY A 293 -12.91 8.13 21.69
N ARG A 294 -11.77 7.77 21.09
CA ARG A 294 -10.47 8.38 21.41
C ARG A 294 -10.24 9.61 20.52
N PRO A 295 -9.84 10.78 21.06
CA PRO A 295 -9.64 11.99 20.24
C PRO A 295 -8.65 11.82 19.09
N TRP A 296 -7.55 11.08 19.31
CA TRP A 296 -6.57 10.75 18.27
C TRP A 296 -7.09 9.84 17.15
N TYR A 297 -8.30 9.28 17.28
CA TYR A 297 -8.94 8.44 16.28
C TYR A 297 -10.08 9.15 15.52
N GLU A 298 -10.47 10.36 15.91
CA GLU A 298 -11.64 11.05 15.35
C GLU A 298 -11.53 11.28 13.83
N MET A 299 -10.33 11.58 13.32
CA MET A 299 -10.11 11.71 11.86
C MET A 299 -10.37 10.40 11.10
N PHE A 300 -10.17 9.23 11.75
CA PHE A 300 -10.28 7.89 11.16
C PHE A 300 -11.68 7.27 11.31
N LEU A 301 -12.68 8.03 11.78
CA LEU A 301 -14.06 7.56 11.93
C LEU A 301 -14.61 6.97 10.62
N GLY A 302 -15.28 5.83 10.74
CA GLY A 302 -15.98 5.24 9.61
C GLY A 302 -16.76 3.96 9.91
N GLY A 303 -16.99 3.21 8.84
CA GLY A 303 -17.48 1.85 8.86
C GLY A 303 -16.47 0.87 9.45
N LEU A 304 -17.02 -0.13 10.14
CA LEU A 304 -16.33 -1.32 10.61
C LEU A 304 -17.36 -2.45 10.60
N GLY A 305 -17.02 -3.60 10.02
CA GLY A 305 -17.92 -4.76 9.99
C GLY A 305 -17.14 -6.06 9.88
N ARG A 306 -17.56 -7.09 10.63
CA ARG A 306 -16.93 -8.42 10.63
C ARG A 306 -17.75 -9.38 9.76
N TYR A 307 -17.08 -10.18 8.94
CA TYR A 307 -17.72 -11.03 7.93
C TYR A 307 -17.44 -12.51 8.16
N LYS A 308 -18.46 -13.34 7.94
CA LYS A 308 -18.42 -14.80 8.06
C LYS A 308 -17.78 -15.40 6.80
N LYS A 309 -17.06 -16.51 6.95
CA LYS A 309 -16.58 -17.35 5.84
C LYS A 309 -17.73 -17.74 4.91
N THR A 310 -17.50 -17.74 3.60
CA THR A 310 -18.47 -18.19 2.59
C THR A 310 -17.83 -19.25 1.68
N LYS A 311 -18.51 -19.62 0.58
CA LYS A 311 -17.92 -20.44 -0.48
C LYS A 311 -16.90 -19.67 -1.35
N SER A 312 -16.77 -18.35 -1.17
CA SER A 312 -15.97 -17.48 -2.05
C SER A 312 -14.84 -16.73 -1.34
N HIS A 313 -14.79 -16.75 -0.01
CA HIS A 313 -13.75 -16.09 0.79
C HIS A 313 -13.75 -16.61 2.25
N GLY A 314 -12.61 -16.42 2.94
CA GLY A 314 -12.49 -16.61 4.38
C GLY A 314 -13.29 -15.59 5.22
N PRO A 315 -13.21 -15.66 6.56
CA PRO A 315 -13.67 -14.55 7.40
C PRO A 315 -12.75 -13.33 7.20
N PHE A 316 -13.27 -12.11 7.41
CA PHE A 316 -12.49 -10.89 7.27
C PHE A 316 -13.13 -9.71 8.02
N VAL A 317 -12.39 -8.61 8.15
CA VAL A 317 -12.89 -7.34 8.71
C VAL A 317 -12.89 -6.25 7.63
N HIS A 318 -14.04 -5.63 7.41
CA HIS A 318 -14.17 -4.43 6.60
C HIS A 318 -13.85 -3.19 7.43
N VAL A 319 -13.04 -2.28 6.89
CA VAL A 319 -12.80 -0.94 7.44
C VAL A 319 -12.96 0.14 6.38
N ASP A 320 -13.50 1.29 6.77
CA ASP A 320 -13.51 2.48 5.90
C ASP A 320 -13.29 3.80 6.65
N VAL A 321 -13.06 4.87 5.90
CA VAL A 321 -12.92 6.26 6.38
C VAL A 321 -14.10 7.14 5.97
N ARG A 322 -15.36 6.67 6.16
CA ARG A 322 -16.56 7.42 5.75
C ARG A 322 -16.87 8.69 6.56
N GLY A 323 -16.11 8.99 7.62
CA GLY A 323 -16.25 10.18 8.47
C GLY A 323 -17.34 10.08 9.54
N PHE A 324 -18.02 8.94 9.66
CA PHE A 324 -19.05 8.69 10.68
C PHE A 324 -19.12 7.21 11.05
N ARG A 325 -19.40 6.90 12.33
CA ARG A 325 -19.48 5.51 12.82
C ARG A 325 -20.61 4.75 12.11
N ALA A 326 -20.28 3.58 11.56
CA ALA A 326 -21.28 2.61 11.10
C ALA A 326 -20.81 1.19 11.46
N ARG A 327 -21.73 0.32 11.86
CA ARG A 327 -21.47 -1.09 12.22
C ARG A 327 -22.49 -2.00 11.54
N TRP A 328 -22.08 -3.23 11.25
CA TRP A 328 -22.92 -4.30 10.70
C TRP A 328 -22.18 -5.64 10.80
N GLY A 329 -22.91 -6.73 10.59
CA GLY A 329 -22.37 -8.09 10.71
C GLY A 329 -22.14 -8.46 12.16
N GLU A 330 -23.19 -8.43 12.98
CA GLU A 330 -23.21 -8.94 14.36
C GLU A 330 -23.44 -10.46 14.44
#